data_AF-A0A2M7XVN2-F1
#
_entry.id   AF-A0A2M7XVN2-F1
#
_cell.length_a   1.000
_cell.length_b   1.000
_cell.length_c   1.000
_cell.angle_alpha   90.00
_cell.angle_beta   90.00
_cell.angle_gamma   90.00
#
_symmetry.space_group_name_H-M   'P 1'
#
loop_
_entity.id
_entity.type
_entity.pdbx_description
1 polymer ?
#
loop_
_entity_poly.entity_id
_entity_poly.type
_entity_poly.pdbx_seq_one_letter_code
_entity_poly.pdbx_strand_id
1 'polypeptide(L)'
;MGIKLPVVAIVGRPNVGKSTLFNRILGRRHAIVHESEGVTRDRMMAATDWAGRDFYLIDTGGYIPGSEDVIDSAVRDQSVVAMQTADVILFMADVQVGPTKEDQEVVRILRKSEKPVLLVANKTDNVERLADVAAFYALGLNGVIGVSAMNGRSVGDLLDEVVKLLPDAGGLDEEATDAIRITIVGMPNAGKSSLTNALLGEERQIVTPVAGTTRDAVNAYFKYYGQTIAIMDTAGLRHRSKLDGSVEFYSTLRTQQAINQAEIVVMLIDAEKGMGNQDQRIMSQVIQEKKGLVVVVNKWDLIEKDANT
;
A
#
# COMPACT_ATOMS: atom_id res chain seq x y z
N MET A 1 -11.22 -11.08 12.28
CA MET A 1 -9.75 -10.93 12.42
C MET A 1 -9.26 -9.95 11.38
N GLY A 2 -8.63 -8.85 11.77
CA GLY A 2 -7.94 -7.99 10.81
C GLY A 2 -6.69 -8.71 10.33
N ILE A 3 -6.52 -8.91 9.03
CA ILE A 3 -5.34 -9.54 8.45
C ILE A 3 -4.52 -8.44 7.77
N LYS A 4 -3.21 -8.39 8.06
CA LYS A 4 -2.31 -7.53 7.27
C LYS A 4 -2.05 -8.24 5.94
N LEU A 5 -2.74 -7.81 4.90
CA LEU A 5 -2.55 -8.36 3.56
C LEU A 5 -1.19 -7.94 3.01
N PRO A 6 -0.40 -8.88 2.45
CA PRO A 6 0.83 -8.55 1.75
C PRO A 6 0.60 -7.64 0.55
N VAL A 7 1.65 -6.91 0.14
CA VAL A 7 1.58 -5.98 -1.00
C VAL A 7 2.48 -6.46 -2.15
N VAL A 8 1.93 -6.47 -3.36
CA VAL A 8 2.62 -6.73 -4.62
C VAL A 8 2.61 -5.47 -5.46
N ALA A 9 3.78 -4.96 -5.83
CA ALA A 9 3.90 -3.78 -6.68
C ALA A 9 4.45 -4.11 -8.07
N ILE A 10 3.80 -3.60 -9.11
CA ILE A 10 4.22 -3.70 -10.50
C ILE A 10 5.01 -2.44 -10.87
N VAL A 11 6.29 -2.61 -11.23
CA VAL A 11 7.18 -1.52 -11.67
C VAL A 11 7.77 -1.80 -13.04
N GLY A 12 8.21 -0.75 -13.72
CA GLY A 12 8.87 -0.86 -15.03
C GLY A 12 8.67 0.41 -15.84
N ARG A 13 9.43 0.54 -16.93
CA ARG A 13 9.33 1.72 -17.81
C ARG A 13 7.93 1.87 -18.44
N PRO A 14 7.58 3.04 -19.01
CA PRO A 14 6.31 3.21 -19.71
C PRO A 14 6.08 2.16 -20.81
N ASN A 15 4.82 1.84 -21.10
CA ASN A 15 4.39 0.99 -22.23
C ASN A 15 4.84 -0.49 -22.22
N VAL A 16 5.43 -0.99 -21.13
CA VAL A 16 5.74 -2.43 -20.95
C VAL A 16 4.51 -3.29 -20.64
N GLY A 17 3.35 -2.67 -20.41
CA GLY A 17 2.08 -3.38 -20.16
C GLY A 17 1.73 -3.62 -18.68
N LYS A 18 2.21 -2.76 -17.77
CA LYS A 18 1.89 -2.81 -16.33
C LYS A 18 0.38 -2.80 -16.06
N SER A 19 -0.33 -1.80 -16.56
CA SER A 19 -1.78 -1.67 -16.38
C SER A 19 -2.56 -2.80 -17.05
N THR A 20 -2.03 -3.36 -18.15
CA THR A 20 -2.61 -4.56 -18.79
C THR A 20 -2.52 -5.77 -17.87
N LEU A 21 -1.37 -6.00 -17.23
CA LEU A 21 -1.19 -7.10 -16.28
C LEU A 21 -2.04 -6.89 -15.03
N PHE A 22 -2.05 -5.67 -14.49
CA PHE A 22 -2.88 -5.28 -13.35
C PHE A 22 -4.36 -5.62 -13.60
N ASN A 23 -4.94 -5.11 -14.69
CA ASN A 23 -6.33 -5.38 -15.04
C ASN A 23 -6.58 -6.86 -15.35
N ARG A 24 -5.60 -7.57 -15.90
CA ARG A 24 -5.70 -9.01 -16.18
C ARG A 24 -5.82 -9.82 -14.89
N ILE A 25 -5.04 -9.48 -13.87
CA ILE A 25 -5.07 -10.15 -12.56
C ILE A 25 -6.43 -9.87 -11.90
N LEU A 26 -6.88 -8.61 -11.87
CA LEU A 26 -8.18 -8.26 -11.29
C LEU A 26 -9.38 -8.84 -12.04
N GLY A 27 -9.30 -8.96 -13.37
CA GLY A 27 -10.37 -9.51 -14.20
C GLY A 27 -10.57 -11.03 -14.08
N ARG A 28 -9.71 -11.75 -13.34
CA ARG A 28 -9.86 -13.21 -13.14
C ARG A 28 -10.93 -13.58 -12.09
N ARG A 29 -11.38 -12.66 -11.22
CA ARG A 29 -12.59 -12.80 -10.38
C ARG A 29 -12.86 -11.52 -9.58
N HIS A 30 -14.09 -11.37 -9.04
CA HIS A 30 -14.62 -10.19 -8.34
C HIS A 30 -13.63 -9.51 -7.38
N ALA A 31 -12.76 -8.66 -7.91
CA ALA A 31 -12.24 -7.56 -7.16
C ALA A 31 -13.45 -6.75 -6.69
N ILE A 32 -13.52 -6.45 -5.40
CA ILE A 32 -14.35 -5.35 -4.92
C ILE A 32 -13.68 -4.09 -5.48
N VAL A 33 -13.92 -3.83 -6.76
CA VAL A 33 -13.55 -2.58 -7.41
C VAL A 33 -14.63 -1.62 -6.97
N HIS A 34 -14.28 -0.76 -6.01
CA HIS A 34 -15.15 0.31 -5.59
C HIS A 34 -15.34 1.28 -6.77
N GLU A 35 -16.48 1.15 -7.45
CA GLU A 35 -16.96 2.15 -8.39
C GLU A 35 -17.56 3.31 -7.59
N SER A 36 -16.69 4.23 -7.17
CA SER A 36 -17.10 5.59 -6.84
C SER A 36 -17.10 6.38 -8.16
N GLU A 37 -18.27 6.85 -8.60
CA GLU A 37 -18.37 7.73 -9.76
C GLU A 37 -17.47 8.95 -9.56
N GLY A 38 -16.46 9.10 -10.44
CA GLY A 38 -15.68 10.32 -10.55
C GLY A 38 -14.27 10.36 -9.96
N VAL A 39 -13.44 9.31 -10.07
CA VAL A 39 -11.96 9.51 -10.00
C VAL A 39 -11.19 8.42 -10.77
N THR A 40 -10.59 8.78 -11.90
CA THR A 40 -9.69 7.93 -12.69
C THR A 40 -8.32 7.68 -12.03
N ARG A 41 -8.07 8.21 -10.83
CA ARG A 41 -6.79 8.12 -10.10
C ARG A 41 -6.77 7.12 -8.95
N ASP A 42 -7.93 6.63 -8.49
CA ASP A 42 -8.05 5.75 -7.32
C ASP A 42 -8.05 4.24 -7.68
N ARG A 43 -7.86 3.89 -8.97
CA ARG A 43 -7.98 2.51 -9.50
C ARG A 43 -6.68 1.69 -9.51
N MET A 44 -5.59 2.20 -8.95
CA MET A 44 -4.25 1.63 -9.18
C MET A 44 -3.76 0.74 -8.04
N MET A 45 -4.60 0.53 -7.03
CA MET A 45 -4.44 -0.50 -6.01
C MET A 45 -5.75 -1.28 -5.86
N ALA A 46 -5.66 -2.59 -5.73
CA ALA A 46 -6.83 -3.43 -5.50
C ALA A 46 -6.47 -4.67 -4.69
N ALA A 47 -7.41 -5.08 -3.82
CA ALA A 47 -7.34 -6.39 -3.18
C ALA A 47 -7.66 -7.48 -4.22
N THR A 48 -6.91 -8.58 -4.17
CA THR A 48 -7.10 -9.74 -5.05
C THR A 48 -6.67 -11.01 -4.32
N ASP A 49 -7.05 -12.16 -4.89
CA ASP A 49 -6.70 -13.47 -4.38
C ASP A 49 -6.05 -14.33 -5.48
N TRP A 50 -5.12 -15.18 -5.09
CA TRP A 50 -4.65 -16.28 -5.93
C TRP A 50 -4.40 -17.51 -5.08
N ALA A 51 -4.97 -18.65 -5.48
CA ALA A 51 -4.85 -19.93 -4.77
C ALA A 51 -5.21 -19.84 -3.28
N GLY A 52 -6.21 -19.00 -2.92
CA GLY A 52 -6.64 -18.80 -1.54
C GLY A 52 -5.72 -17.88 -0.72
N ARG A 53 -4.76 -17.21 -1.35
CA ARG A 53 -3.90 -16.23 -0.72
C ARG A 53 -4.31 -14.82 -1.14
N ASP A 54 -4.78 -14.02 -0.17
CA ASP A 54 -5.18 -12.63 -0.37
C ASP A 54 -3.96 -11.70 -0.34
N PHE A 55 -3.92 -10.71 -1.22
CA PHE A 55 -2.91 -9.66 -1.25
C PHE A 55 -3.41 -8.40 -1.96
N TYR A 56 -2.72 -7.28 -1.73
CA TYR A 56 -2.90 -6.06 -2.51
C TYR A 56 -2.01 -6.07 -3.74
N LEU A 57 -2.57 -5.74 -4.90
CA LEU A 57 -1.82 -5.48 -6.12
C LEU A 57 -1.79 -3.97 -6.40
N ILE A 58 -0.63 -3.45 -6.82
CA ILE A 58 -0.42 -2.02 -7.08
C ILE A 58 0.24 -1.82 -8.46
N ASP A 59 -0.29 -0.90 -9.28
CA ASP A 59 0.35 -0.39 -10.50
C ASP A 59 1.03 0.97 -10.23
N THR A 60 2.35 0.98 -10.08
CA THR A 60 3.09 2.22 -9.78
C THR A 60 3.11 3.20 -10.94
N GLY A 61 2.88 2.72 -12.18
CA GLY A 61 2.93 3.55 -13.38
C GLY A 61 1.82 4.58 -13.46
N GLY A 62 0.69 4.30 -12.83
CA GLY A 62 -0.45 5.21 -12.82
C GLY A 62 -0.40 6.30 -11.73
N TYR A 63 0.37 6.08 -10.66
CA TYR A 63 0.28 6.88 -9.44
C TYR A 63 1.16 8.14 -9.41
N ILE A 64 2.17 8.27 -10.26
CA ILE A 64 3.12 9.39 -10.23
C ILE A 64 2.71 10.46 -11.28
N PRO A 65 2.15 11.61 -10.87
CA PRO A 65 1.78 12.70 -11.79
C PRO A 65 3.02 13.55 -12.14
N GLY A 66 3.13 13.98 -13.40
CA GLY A 66 4.04 15.08 -13.77
C GLY A 66 5.38 14.69 -14.40
N SER A 67 5.48 13.56 -15.10
CA SER A 67 6.73 13.14 -15.75
C SER A 67 6.71 13.21 -17.28
N GLU A 68 6.11 14.25 -17.85
CA GLU A 68 6.19 14.46 -19.30
C GLU A 68 7.60 14.91 -19.73
N ASP A 69 8.41 15.48 -18.83
CA ASP A 69 9.70 16.09 -19.20
C ASP A 69 10.96 15.29 -18.80
N VAL A 70 10.87 14.29 -17.91
CA VAL A 70 12.03 13.45 -17.53
C VAL A 70 11.59 12.01 -17.23
N ILE A 71 11.51 11.18 -18.28
CA ILE A 71 11.17 9.74 -18.21
C ILE A 71 12.02 9.00 -17.16
N ASP A 72 13.30 9.36 -17.04
CA ASP A 72 14.24 8.74 -16.11
C ASP A 72 13.89 8.98 -14.64
N SER A 73 13.33 10.13 -14.26
CA SER A 73 13.04 10.42 -12.84
C SER A 73 11.86 9.61 -12.35
N ALA A 74 10.76 9.57 -13.13
CA ALA A 74 9.55 8.89 -12.70
C ALA A 74 9.72 7.38 -12.54
N VAL A 75 10.50 6.74 -13.42
CA VAL A 75 10.76 5.30 -13.31
C VAL A 75 11.60 4.98 -12.07
N ARG A 76 12.53 5.88 -11.69
CA ARG A 76 13.27 5.77 -10.44
C ARG A 76 12.34 5.93 -9.23
N ASP A 77 11.48 6.94 -9.23
CA ASP A 77 10.53 7.19 -8.15
C ASP A 77 9.57 6.00 -7.96
N GLN A 78 9.04 5.43 -9.05
CA GLN A 78 8.24 4.21 -9.01
C GLN A 78 8.97 3.04 -8.35
N SER A 79 10.25 2.87 -8.69
CA SER A 79 11.08 1.80 -8.13
C SER A 79 11.30 1.99 -6.63
N VAL A 80 11.61 3.20 -6.20
CA VAL A 80 11.73 3.54 -4.77
C VAL A 80 10.40 3.31 -4.05
N VAL A 81 9.28 3.67 -4.69
CA VAL A 81 7.92 3.44 -4.19
C VAL A 81 7.63 1.97 -3.93
N ALA A 82 7.89 1.10 -4.91
CA ALA A 82 7.72 -0.32 -4.73
C ALA A 82 8.63 -0.89 -3.64
N MET A 83 9.88 -0.44 -3.56
CA MET A 83 10.83 -0.94 -2.55
C MET A 83 10.41 -0.67 -1.11
N GLN A 84 9.69 0.43 -0.87
CA GLN A 84 9.25 0.81 0.47
C GLN A 84 7.86 0.26 0.82
N THR A 85 7.01 -0.03 -0.18
CA THR A 85 5.62 -0.46 0.03
C THR A 85 5.39 -1.94 -0.11
N ALA A 86 6.13 -2.58 -1.02
CA ALA A 86 5.83 -3.93 -1.43
C ALA A 86 6.54 -4.96 -0.56
N ASP A 87 5.88 -6.09 -0.40
CA ASP A 87 6.49 -7.31 0.09
C ASP A 87 7.10 -8.11 -1.07
N VAL A 88 6.53 -8.01 -2.28
CA VAL A 88 7.07 -8.59 -3.51
C VAL A 88 6.98 -7.57 -4.65
N ILE A 89 8.05 -7.43 -5.44
CA ILE A 89 8.13 -6.49 -6.56
C ILE A 89 8.11 -7.27 -7.88
N LEU A 90 7.19 -6.91 -8.78
CA LEU A 90 7.14 -7.39 -10.15
C LEU A 90 7.79 -6.34 -11.05
N PHE A 91 9.03 -6.59 -11.48
CA PHE A 91 9.69 -5.74 -12.46
C PHE A 91 9.34 -6.20 -13.87
N MET A 92 8.53 -5.42 -14.58
CA MET A 92 8.06 -5.72 -15.93
C MET A 92 8.94 -5.06 -17.00
N ALA A 93 9.31 -5.85 -18.01
CA ALA A 93 9.96 -5.39 -19.22
C ALA A 93 9.25 -5.91 -20.48
N ASP A 94 9.52 -5.31 -21.63
CA ASP A 94 8.91 -5.68 -22.91
C ASP A 94 9.83 -6.58 -23.74
N VAL A 95 9.42 -7.83 -23.97
CA VAL A 95 10.21 -8.79 -24.74
C VAL A 95 10.45 -8.35 -26.19
N GLN A 96 9.55 -7.55 -26.78
CA GLN A 96 9.67 -7.11 -28.17
C GLN A 96 10.80 -6.10 -28.36
N VAL A 97 11.14 -5.36 -27.31
CA VAL A 97 12.21 -4.37 -27.30
C VAL A 97 13.52 -4.98 -26.82
N GLY A 98 13.47 -5.99 -25.95
CA GLY A 98 14.63 -6.52 -25.25
C GLY A 98 15.05 -5.63 -24.06
N PRO A 99 16.11 -6.03 -23.33
CA PRO A 99 16.59 -5.29 -22.17
C PRO A 99 17.19 -3.94 -22.57
N THR A 100 16.70 -2.85 -21.98
CA THR A 100 17.17 -1.49 -22.28
C THR A 100 18.11 -0.93 -21.20
N LYS A 101 18.72 0.24 -21.46
CA LYS A 101 19.48 0.97 -20.44
C LYS A 101 18.60 1.40 -19.26
N GLU A 102 17.37 1.80 -19.53
CA GLU A 102 16.39 2.16 -18.49
C GLU A 102 16.08 0.96 -17.60
N ASP A 103 15.92 -0.23 -18.18
CA ASP A 103 15.71 -1.46 -17.44
C ASP A 103 16.91 -1.77 -16.53
N GLN A 104 18.15 -1.54 -17.00
CA GLN A 104 19.35 -1.69 -16.18
C GLN A 104 19.40 -0.69 -15.02
N GLU A 105 18.99 0.56 -15.23
CA GLU A 105 18.91 1.57 -14.17
C GLU A 105 17.89 1.18 -13.09
N VAL A 106 16.71 0.68 -13.49
CA VAL A 106 15.70 0.16 -12.56
C VAL A 106 16.26 -0.98 -11.74
N VAL A 107 16.92 -1.95 -12.37
CA VAL A 107 17.52 -3.08 -11.68
C VAL A 107 18.58 -2.64 -10.67
N ARG A 108 19.40 -1.64 -10.99
CA ARG A 108 20.38 -1.08 -10.04
C ARG A 108 19.74 -0.50 -8.79
N ILE A 109 18.52 0.05 -8.92
CA ILE A 109 17.76 0.58 -7.78
C ILE A 109 17.14 -0.57 -7.00
N LEU A 110 16.42 -1.47 -7.68
CA LEU A 110 15.72 -2.59 -7.05
C LEU A 110 16.67 -3.55 -6.33
N ARG A 111 17.93 -3.70 -6.79
CA ARG A 111 18.97 -4.49 -6.10
C ARG A 111 19.33 -3.97 -4.70
N LYS A 112 19.02 -2.70 -4.39
CA LYS A 112 19.20 -2.15 -3.04
C LYS A 112 18.06 -2.55 -2.11
N SER A 113 17.01 -3.17 -2.63
CA SER A 113 15.90 -3.69 -1.84
C SER A 113 16.26 -5.03 -1.23
N GLU A 114 15.81 -5.26 0.01
CA GLU A 114 15.81 -6.59 0.63
C GLU A 114 14.57 -7.41 0.23
N LYS A 115 13.63 -6.82 -0.52
CA LYS A 115 12.39 -7.46 -0.94
C LYS A 115 12.61 -8.36 -2.17
N PRO A 116 11.94 -9.51 -2.28
CA PRO A 116 11.94 -10.33 -3.48
C PRO A 116 11.52 -9.54 -4.73
N VAL A 117 12.31 -9.66 -5.80
CA VAL A 117 12.04 -9.04 -7.11
C VAL A 117 11.91 -10.13 -8.16
N LEU A 118 10.75 -10.22 -8.81
CA LEU A 118 10.50 -11.10 -9.95
C LEU A 118 10.61 -10.30 -11.25
N LEU A 119 11.47 -10.75 -12.17
CA LEU A 119 11.57 -10.17 -13.50
C LEU A 119 10.52 -10.80 -14.43
N VAL A 120 9.68 -9.96 -15.02
CA VAL A 120 8.54 -10.33 -15.85
C VAL A 120 8.74 -9.81 -17.26
N ALA A 121 9.06 -10.70 -18.20
CA ALA A 121 9.18 -10.37 -19.63
C ALA A 121 7.81 -10.46 -20.30
N ASN A 122 7.14 -9.32 -20.46
CA ASN A 122 5.79 -9.23 -21.01
C ASN A 122 5.78 -9.25 -22.55
N LYS A 123 4.59 -9.46 -23.13
CA LYS A 123 4.33 -9.56 -24.58
C LYS A 123 4.90 -10.82 -25.24
N THR A 124 5.03 -11.92 -24.48
CA THR A 124 5.40 -13.25 -25.02
C THR A 124 4.21 -13.96 -25.66
N ASP A 125 3.68 -13.36 -26.73
CA ASP A 125 2.42 -13.75 -27.36
C ASP A 125 2.51 -15.05 -28.18
N ASN A 126 3.70 -15.50 -28.55
CA ASN A 126 3.95 -16.74 -29.28
C ASN A 126 5.17 -17.51 -28.74
N VAL A 127 5.41 -18.73 -29.24
CA VAL A 127 6.51 -19.60 -28.79
C VAL A 127 7.88 -19.03 -29.18
N GLU A 128 7.97 -18.35 -30.32
CA GLU A 128 9.22 -17.71 -30.78
C GLU A 128 9.70 -16.66 -29.77
N ARG A 129 8.77 -15.87 -29.21
CA ARG A 129 9.07 -14.89 -28.16
C ARG A 129 9.53 -15.50 -26.84
N LEU A 130 9.33 -16.80 -26.59
CA LEU A 130 9.87 -17.46 -25.39
C LEU A 130 11.39 -17.57 -25.46
N ALA A 131 11.98 -17.69 -26.66
CA ALA A 131 13.42 -17.68 -26.82
C ALA A 131 14.02 -16.30 -26.49
N ASP A 132 13.31 -15.22 -26.85
CA ASP A 132 13.73 -13.83 -26.57
C ASP A 132 13.80 -13.51 -25.07
N VAL A 133 13.04 -14.24 -24.23
CA VAL A 133 13.09 -14.10 -22.77
C VAL A 133 14.50 -14.35 -22.23
N ALA A 134 15.30 -15.21 -22.89
CA ALA A 134 16.65 -15.54 -22.45
C ALA A 134 17.57 -14.30 -22.38
N ALA A 135 17.35 -13.29 -23.22
CA ALA A 135 18.14 -12.05 -23.21
C ALA A 135 18.02 -11.29 -21.87
N PHE A 136 16.92 -11.45 -21.16
CA PHE A 136 16.64 -10.74 -19.90
C PHE A 136 17.42 -11.28 -18.71
N TYR A 137 18.01 -12.48 -18.80
CA TYR A 137 18.96 -12.95 -17.78
C TYR A 137 20.19 -12.03 -17.66
N ALA A 138 20.52 -11.28 -18.72
CA ALA A 138 21.60 -10.29 -18.70
C ALA A 138 21.36 -9.14 -17.70
N LEU A 139 20.12 -8.91 -17.28
CA LEU A 139 19.81 -7.94 -16.22
C LEU A 139 20.27 -8.43 -14.85
N GLY A 140 20.55 -9.72 -14.68
CA GLY A 140 21.12 -10.31 -13.47
C GLY A 140 20.18 -10.22 -12.27
N LEU A 141 18.88 -10.43 -12.51
CA LEU A 141 17.90 -10.79 -11.49
C LEU A 141 17.73 -12.31 -11.47
N ASN A 142 17.16 -12.85 -10.39
CA ASN A 142 16.97 -14.28 -10.23
C ASN A 142 15.76 -14.75 -11.04
N GLY A 143 16.04 -15.47 -12.15
CA GLY A 143 15.00 -15.99 -13.03
C GLY A 143 14.31 -14.92 -13.88
N VAL A 144 13.59 -15.37 -14.91
CA VAL A 144 12.76 -14.52 -15.77
C VAL A 144 11.48 -15.28 -16.09
N ILE A 145 10.34 -14.64 -15.87
CA ILE A 145 9.02 -15.22 -16.19
C ILE A 145 8.48 -14.51 -17.42
N GLY A 146 8.34 -15.26 -18.52
CA GLY A 146 7.71 -14.78 -19.74
C GLY A 146 6.18 -14.79 -19.59
N VAL A 147 5.52 -13.64 -19.79
CA VAL A 147 4.05 -13.55 -19.76
C VAL A 147 3.48 -12.83 -20.97
N SER A 148 2.24 -13.15 -21.31
CA SER A 148 1.41 -12.29 -22.15
C SER A 148 0.27 -11.76 -21.29
N ALA A 149 0.42 -10.55 -20.75
CA ALA A 149 -0.64 -9.90 -19.98
C ALA A 149 -1.92 -9.72 -20.80
N MET A 150 -1.77 -9.42 -22.09
CA MET A 150 -2.90 -9.23 -23.00
C MET A 150 -3.67 -10.52 -23.24
N ASN A 151 -2.97 -11.64 -23.48
CA ASN A 151 -3.62 -12.92 -23.80
C ASN A 151 -3.80 -13.84 -22.57
N GLY A 152 -3.28 -13.44 -21.41
CA GLY A 152 -3.33 -14.19 -20.15
C GLY A 152 -2.37 -15.38 -20.05
N ARG A 153 -1.44 -15.56 -21.01
CA ARG A 153 -0.47 -16.66 -21.00
C ARG A 153 0.52 -16.51 -19.84
N SER A 154 0.72 -17.60 -19.10
CA SER A 154 1.66 -17.72 -17.97
C SER A 154 1.47 -16.69 -16.85
N VAL A 155 0.33 -15.99 -16.83
CA VAL A 155 -0.06 -15.15 -15.69
C VAL A 155 -0.36 -16.02 -14.46
N GLY A 156 -0.87 -17.24 -14.65
CA GLY A 156 -1.05 -18.20 -13.54
C GLY A 156 0.29 -18.60 -12.94
N ASP A 157 1.24 -19.03 -13.77
CA ASP A 157 2.60 -19.39 -13.35
C ASP A 157 3.31 -18.23 -12.61
N LEU A 158 3.14 -16.99 -13.11
CA LEU A 158 3.62 -15.80 -12.41
C LEU A 158 2.99 -15.65 -11.02
N LEU A 159 1.67 -15.80 -10.91
CA LEU A 159 0.98 -15.66 -9.64
C LEU A 159 1.33 -16.80 -8.66
N ASP A 160 1.59 -18.01 -9.16
CA ASP A 160 2.10 -19.12 -8.35
C ASP A 160 3.46 -18.78 -7.72
N GLU A 161 4.36 -18.14 -8.45
CA GLU A 161 5.64 -17.67 -7.90
C GLU A 161 5.45 -16.49 -6.92
N VAL A 162 4.54 -15.56 -7.23
CA VAL A 162 4.21 -14.46 -6.31
C VAL A 162 3.72 -14.99 -4.96
N VAL A 163 2.77 -15.93 -4.96
CA VAL A 163 2.22 -16.49 -3.73
C VAL A 163 3.17 -17.46 -3.02
N LYS A 164 4.34 -17.79 -3.57
CA LYS A 164 5.42 -18.45 -2.80
C LYS A 164 6.27 -17.44 -2.04
N LEU A 165 6.34 -16.21 -2.54
CA LEU A 165 7.24 -15.17 -2.04
C LEU A 165 6.61 -14.18 -1.07
N LEU A 166 5.28 -13.96 -1.11
CA LEU A 166 4.70 -13.08 -0.09
C LEU A 166 4.95 -13.70 1.30
N PRO A 167 5.20 -12.86 2.32
CA PRO A 167 5.18 -13.32 3.69
C PRO A 167 3.85 -14.03 3.97
N ASP A 168 3.87 -14.96 4.92
CA ASP A 168 2.62 -15.45 5.48
C ASP A 168 1.81 -14.24 5.94
N ALA A 169 0.49 -14.29 5.70
CA ALA A 169 -0.40 -13.26 6.16
C ALA A 169 -0.23 -13.16 7.68
N GLY A 170 0.51 -12.14 8.12
CA GLY A 170 0.81 -11.95 9.52
C GLY A 170 -0.51 -11.82 10.23
N GLY A 171 -0.83 -12.80 11.09
CA GLY A 171 -1.80 -12.58 12.13
C GLY A 171 -1.40 -11.31 12.87
N LEU A 172 -2.39 -10.54 13.28
CA LEU A 172 -2.15 -9.58 14.36
C LEU A 172 -1.51 -10.36 15.53
N ASP A 173 -0.59 -9.73 16.25
CA ASP A 173 -0.03 -10.38 17.45
C ASP A 173 -1.17 -10.83 18.38
N GLU A 174 -0.95 -11.90 19.17
CA GLU A 174 -2.00 -12.48 20.03
C GLU A 174 -2.63 -11.41 20.95
N GLU A 175 -1.84 -10.42 21.35
CA GLU A 175 -2.26 -9.28 22.17
C GLU A 175 -3.22 -8.33 21.42
N ALA A 176 -3.05 -8.10 20.12
CA ALA A 176 -4.01 -7.32 19.31
C ALA A 176 -5.26 -8.10 18.92
N THR A 177 -5.25 -9.44 18.97
CA THR A 177 -6.49 -10.22 18.78
C THR A 177 -7.47 -10.06 19.94
N ASP A 178 -6.97 -9.90 21.17
CA ASP A 178 -7.79 -9.69 22.38
C ASP A 178 -8.05 -8.20 22.69
N ALA A 179 -7.38 -7.29 21.99
CA ALA A 179 -7.55 -5.84 22.15
C ALA A 179 -8.61 -5.27 21.18
N ILE A 180 -9.28 -4.20 21.62
CA ILE A 180 -10.08 -3.35 20.73
C ILE A 180 -9.09 -2.59 19.83
N ARG A 181 -9.20 -2.81 18.52
CA ARG A 181 -8.26 -2.20 17.56
C ARG A 181 -8.79 -0.90 17.02
N ILE A 182 -8.04 0.17 17.26
CA ILE A 182 -8.38 1.50 16.78
C ILE A 182 -7.30 2.05 15.85
N THR A 183 -7.67 2.85 14.87
CA THR A 183 -6.72 3.66 14.09
C THR A 183 -7.17 5.11 14.06
N ILE A 184 -6.20 6.03 13.97
CA ILE A 184 -6.45 7.48 13.96
C ILE A 184 -6.07 8.01 12.58
N VAL A 185 -7.09 8.44 11.82
CA VAL A 185 -6.95 8.93 10.44
C VAL A 185 -7.36 10.39 10.33
N GLY A 186 -7.05 11.03 9.20
CA GLY A 186 -7.40 12.42 8.93
C GLY A 186 -6.28 13.18 8.22
N MET A 187 -6.56 14.42 7.83
CA MET A 187 -5.63 15.24 7.06
C MET A 187 -4.27 15.48 7.74
N PRO A 188 -3.19 15.73 6.97
CA PRO A 188 -1.95 16.24 7.52
C PRO A 188 -2.21 17.46 8.43
N ASN A 189 -1.59 17.46 9.62
CA ASN A 189 -1.74 18.51 10.64
C ASN A 189 -3.13 18.65 11.28
N ALA A 190 -4.06 17.71 11.09
CA ALA A 190 -5.33 17.65 11.82
C ALA A 190 -5.19 17.32 13.33
N GLY A 191 -3.96 17.08 13.80
CA GLY A 191 -3.65 16.82 15.21
C GLY A 191 -3.61 15.34 15.63
N LYS A 192 -3.50 14.41 14.67
CA LYS A 192 -3.40 12.95 14.92
C LYS A 192 -2.33 12.57 15.93
N SER A 193 -1.10 13.06 15.75
CA SER A 193 0.02 12.78 16.67
C SER A 193 -0.24 13.36 18.07
N SER A 194 -0.86 14.55 18.15
CA SER A 194 -1.22 15.16 19.44
C SER A 194 -2.27 14.33 20.17
N LEU A 195 -3.32 13.88 19.49
CA LEU A 195 -4.33 13.00 20.09
C LEU A 195 -3.73 11.67 20.51
N THR A 196 -2.90 11.07 19.66
CA THR A 196 -2.24 9.79 19.97
C THR A 196 -1.39 9.91 21.22
N ASN A 197 -0.58 10.97 21.33
CA ASN A 197 0.24 11.21 22.51
C ASN A 197 -0.61 11.49 23.75
N ALA A 198 -1.73 12.22 23.63
CA ALA A 198 -2.65 12.44 24.75
C ALA A 198 -3.27 11.12 25.23
N LEU A 199 -3.69 10.25 24.30
CA LEU A 199 -4.25 8.93 24.62
C LEU A 199 -3.21 8.00 25.28
N LEU A 200 -1.93 8.13 24.94
CA LEU A 200 -0.83 7.34 25.50
C LEU A 200 -0.20 7.94 26.76
N GLY A 201 -0.37 9.25 26.99
CA GLY A 201 0.35 10.03 28.01
C GLY A 201 -0.46 10.37 29.26
N GLU A 202 -1.79 10.20 29.26
CA GLU A 202 -2.53 10.11 30.53
C GLU A 202 -2.12 8.84 31.27
N GLU A 203 -2.21 8.81 32.61
CA GLU A 203 -1.84 7.73 33.54
C GLU A 203 -2.56 6.38 33.28
N ARG A 204 -2.49 5.88 32.06
CA ARG A 204 -3.05 4.64 31.57
C ARG A 204 -1.89 3.66 31.61
N GLN A 205 -2.13 2.47 32.15
CA GLN A 205 -1.10 1.45 32.25
C GLN A 205 -0.65 1.08 30.83
N ILE A 206 0.50 1.62 30.42
CA ILE A 206 1.15 1.29 29.15
C ILE A 206 1.55 -0.18 29.26
N VAL A 207 0.96 -1.01 28.40
CA VAL A 207 1.38 -2.41 28.27
C VAL A 207 2.50 -2.41 27.25
N THR A 208 3.71 -2.72 27.69
CA THR A 208 4.85 -2.86 26.77
C THR A 208 4.85 -4.31 26.28
N PRO A 209 4.96 -4.58 24.97
CA PRO A 209 5.04 -5.95 24.47
C PRO A 209 6.29 -6.64 25.04
N VAL A 210 6.14 -7.93 25.34
CA VAL A 210 7.23 -8.80 25.81
C VAL A 210 8.37 -8.81 24.79
N ALA A 211 9.62 -8.78 25.28
CA ALA A 211 10.82 -8.75 24.45
C ALA A 211 10.87 -9.94 23.48
N GLY A 212 10.84 -9.69 22.16
CA GLY A 212 10.99 -10.73 21.13
C GLY A 212 10.37 -10.45 19.77
N THR A 213 9.50 -9.44 19.62
CA THR A 213 8.76 -9.18 18.36
C THR A 213 9.40 -8.08 17.52
N THR A 214 10.71 -8.17 17.25
CA THR A 214 11.35 -7.29 16.26
C THR A 214 11.14 -7.87 14.87
N ARG A 215 10.14 -7.35 14.14
CA ARG A 215 10.46 -6.90 12.77
C ARG A 215 9.58 -5.78 12.21
N ASP A 216 8.27 -5.70 12.45
CA ASP A 216 7.46 -4.68 11.72
C ASP A 216 6.12 -4.23 12.38
N ALA A 217 5.89 -4.43 13.68
CA ALA A 217 4.66 -3.97 14.35
C ALA A 217 4.93 -2.84 15.35
N VAL A 218 4.69 -1.59 14.94
CA VAL A 218 4.75 -0.40 15.82
C VAL A 218 3.32 -0.06 16.28
N ASN A 219 2.62 -1.02 16.88
CA ASN A 219 1.33 -0.76 17.51
C ASN A 219 1.57 -0.26 18.95
N ALA A 220 0.70 0.62 19.44
CA ALA A 220 0.75 1.08 20.82
C ALA A 220 -0.41 0.51 21.61
N TYR A 221 -0.14 -0.05 22.79
CA TYR A 221 -1.14 -0.69 23.64
C TYR A 221 -1.36 0.10 24.93
N PHE A 222 -2.61 0.29 25.30
CA PHE A 222 -2.97 0.88 26.59
C PHE A 222 -4.25 0.24 27.15
N LYS A 223 -4.39 0.23 28.48
CA LYS A 223 -5.63 -0.18 29.13
C LYS A 223 -6.52 1.02 29.44
N TYR A 224 -7.81 0.89 29.16
CA TYR A 224 -8.82 1.90 29.47
C TYR A 224 -10.09 1.22 30.00
N TYR A 225 -10.51 1.56 31.22
CA TYR A 225 -11.62 0.90 31.93
C TYR A 225 -11.57 -0.64 31.90
N GLY A 226 -10.38 -1.22 32.07
CA GLY A 226 -10.18 -2.67 32.08
C GLY A 226 -10.17 -3.33 30.69
N GLN A 227 -10.38 -2.58 29.61
CA GLN A 227 -10.25 -3.07 28.24
C GLN A 227 -8.85 -2.74 27.69
N THR A 228 -8.26 -3.67 26.96
CA THR A 228 -7.02 -3.43 26.22
C THR A 228 -7.36 -2.79 24.88
N ILE A 229 -6.71 -1.67 24.56
CA ILE A 229 -6.88 -0.97 23.29
C ILE A 229 -5.54 -0.97 22.57
N ALA A 230 -5.57 -1.33 21.29
CA ALA A 230 -4.43 -1.29 20.38
C ALA A 230 -4.61 -0.15 19.37
N ILE A 231 -3.69 0.82 19.37
CA ILE A 231 -3.58 1.84 18.33
C ILE A 231 -2.74 1.26 17.19
N MET A 232 -3.38 1.03 16.05
CA MET A 232 -2.76 0.46 14.86
C MET A 232 -1.92 1.51 14.12
N ASP A 233 -0.80 1.08 13.54
CA ASP A 233 0.08 1.87 12.65
C ASP A 233 0.61 3.19 13.25
N THR A 234 1.25 3.13 14.43
CA THR A 234 1.85 4.33 15.04
C THR A 234 3.19 4.75 14.42
N ALA A 235 3.75 3.95 13.52
CA ALA A 235 4.97 4.29 12.77
C ALA A 235 4.78 5.52 11.88
N GLY A 236 3.62 5.63 11.21
CA GLY A 236 3.25 6.83 10.42
C GLY A 236 3.05 8.09 11.25
N LEU A 237 2.78 7.94 12.55
CA LEU A 237 2.62 9.05 13.50
C LEU A 237 3.96 9.53 14.09
N ARG A 238 4.98 8.66 14.12
CA ARG A 238 6.33 8.94 14.65
C ARG A 238 7.31 9.48 13.60
N HIS A 239 7.20 9.07 12.33
CA HIS A 239 8.10 9.53 11.27
C HIS A 239 7.51 10.68 10.45
N ARG A 240 7.83 11.93 10.83
CA ARG A 240 7.80 13.08 9.90
C ARG A 240 9.01 12.99 8.96
N SER A 241 8.95 12.20 7.90
CA SER A 241 9.98 12.23 6.85
C SER A 241 9.63 13.30 5.81
N LYS A 242 10.46 14.35 5.77
CA LYS A 242 10.55 15.34 4.69
C LYS A 242 10.87 14.64 3.36
N LEU A 243 9.86 14.30 2.57
CA LEU A 243 10.06 13.88 1.17
C LEU A 243 8.90 14.46 0.34
N ASP A 244 9.09 15.67 -0.17
CA ASP A 244 8.12 16.28 -1.08
C ASP A 244 8.00 15.45 -2.38
N GLY A 245 6.77 15.17 -2.79
CA GLY A 245 6.42 14.58 -4.09
C GLY A 245 5.93 13.13 -4.06
N SER A 246 6.55 12.23 -3.28
CA SER A 246 6.19 10.80 -3.23
C SER A 246 5.23 10.41 -2.10
N VAL A 247 4.92 11.34 -1.18
CA VAL A 247 4.25 11.10 0.11
C VAL A 247 2.76 10.78 0.04
N GLU A 248 2.02 11.24 -0.97
CA GLU A 248 0.56 11.08 -1.01
C GLU A 248 0.15 9.61 -1.21
N PHE A 249 0.81 8.90 -2.14
CA PHE A 249 0.55 7.48 -2.40
C PHE A 249 0.77 6.60 -1.16
N TYR A 250 1.91 6.77 -0.48
CA TYR A 250 2.20 6.03 0.76
C TYR A 250 1.19 6.34 1.86
N SER A 251 0.78 7.60 1.97
CA SER A 251 -0.19 8.02 2.97
C SER A 251 -1.53 7.32 2.74
N THR A 252 -1.97 7.21 1.49
CA THR A 252 -3.21 6.51 1.12
C THR A 252 -3.11 4.99 1.35
N LEU A 253 -2.03 4.33 0.91
CA LEU A 253 -1.81 2.90 1.16
C LEU A 253 -1.82 2.57 2.65
N ARG A 254 -1.07 3.33 3.45
CA ARG A 254 -0.99 3.13 4.90
C ARG A 254 -2.35 3.37 5.56
N THR A 255 -3.04 4.44 5.16
CA THR A 255 -4.40 4.74 5.65
C THR A 255 -5.35 3.58 5.37
N GLN A 256 -5.31 2.99 4.16
CA GLN A 256 -6.11 1.82 3.83
C GLN A 256 -5.75 0.59 4.66
N GLN A 257 -4.47 0.26 4.79
CA GLN A 257 -4.04 -0.86 5.62
C GLN A 257 -4.46 -0.68 7.09
N ALA A 258 -4.31 0.53 7.62
CA ALA A 258 -4.68 0.85 8.99
C ALA A 258 -6.19 0.74 9.23
N ILE A 259 -7.02 1.22 8.29
CA ILE A 259 -8.48 1.07 8.34
C ILE A 259 -8.87 -0.41 8.32
N ASN A 260 -8.23 -1.21 7.48
CA ASN A 260 -8.59 -2.62 7.34
C ASN A 260 -8.21 -3.46 8.57
N GLN A 261 -7.14 -3.10 9.27
CA GLN A 261 -6.72 -3.73 10.52
C GLN A 261 -7.54 -3.29 11.73
N ALA A 262 -8.10 -2.07 11.71
CA ALA A 262 -8.89 -1.54 12.80
C ALA A 262 -10.30 -2.14 12.87
N GLU A 263 -10.89 -2.09 14.05
CA GLU A 263 -12.33 -2.28 14.30
C GLU A 263 -13.04 -0.94 14.35
N ILE A 264 -12.37 0.07 14.92
CA ILE A 264 -12.88 1.44 15.04
C ILE A 264 -11.87 2.41 14.42
N VAL A 265 -12.36 3.28 13.55
CA VAL A 265 -11.58 4.34 12.92
C VAL A 265 -11.97 5.67 13.55
N VAL A 266 -10.99 6.33 14.16
CA VAL A 266 -11.12 7.67 14.73
C VAL A 266 -10.65 8.68 13.69
N MET A 267 -11.60 9.36 13.06
CA MET A 267 -11.34 10.30 11.99
C MET A 267 -11.28 11.74 12.54
N LEU A 268 -10.12 12.38 12.43
CA LEU A 268 -9.90 13.74 12.88
C LEU A 268 -10.16 14.73 11.76
N ILE A 269 -11.03 15.69 12.04
CA ILE A 269 -11.34 16.82 11.18
C ILE A 269 -10.78 18.07 11.86
N ASP A 270 -10.04 18.87 11.12
CA ASP A 270 -9.53 20.16 11.60
C ASP A 270 -10.67 21.19 11.54
N ALA A 271 -11.08 21.73 12.70
CA ALA A 271 -12.23 22.64 12.79
C ALA A 271 -12.08 23.88 11.90
N GLU A 272 -10.87 24.44 11.80
CA GLU A 272 -10.61 25.65 11.00
C GLU A 272 -10.75 25.39 9.50
N LYS A 273 -10.40 24.17 9.06
CA LYS A 273 -10.41 23.79 7.64
C LYS A 273 -11.73 23.17 7.20
N GLY A 274 -12.48 22.62 8.14
CA GLY A 274 -13.68 21.83 7.85
C GLY A 274 -13.35 20.52 7.12
N MET A 275 -14.38 19.92 6.53
CA MET A 275 -14.28 18.64 5.81
C MET A 275 -13.97 18.85 4.33
N GLY A 276 -12.87 18.27 3.84
CA GLY A 276 -12.49 18.30 2.42
C GLY A 276 -12.82 17.02 1.65
N ASN A 277 -12.45 16.97 0.37
CA ASN A 277 -12.64 15.79 -0.50
C ASN A 277 -11.90 14.55 0.03
N GLN A 278 -10.68 14.72 0.57
CA GLN A 278 -9.90 13.61 1.11
C GLN A 278 -10.54 13.03 2.38
N ASP A 279 -11.12 13.88 3.23
CA ASP A 279 -11.89 13.44 4.39
C ASP A 279 -13.11 12.61 3.98
N GLN A 280 -13.88 13.08 2.98
CA GLN A 280 -15.03 12.34 2.45
C GLN A 280 -14.64 10.98 1.87
N ARG A 281 -13.49 10.88 1.20
CA ARG A 281 -12.96 9.61 0.68
C ARG A 281 -12.62 8.63 1.80
N ILE A 282 -11.88 9.10 2.81
CA ILE A 282 -11.54 8.28 3.98
C ILE A 282 -12.84 7.81 4.67
N MET A 283 -13.79 8.70 4.91
CA MET A 283 -15.07 8.35 5.52
C MET A 283 -15.84 7.28 4.72
N SER A 284 -15.91 7.46 3.40
CA SER A 284 -16.57 6.50 2.49
C SER A 284 -15.94 5.11 2.60
N GLN A 285 -14.60 5.07 2.64
CA GLN A 285 -13.85 3.84 2.78
C GLN A 285 -14.09 3.13 4.12
N VAL A 286 -14.13 3.88 5.23
CA VAL A 286 -14.46 3.32 6.57
C VAL A 286 -15.85 2.67 6.58
N ILE A 287 -16.83 3.34 5.96
CA ILE A 287 -18.20 2.84 5.85
C ILE A 287 -18.26 1.58 4.97
N GLN A 288 -17.56 1.58 3.83
CA GLN A 288 -17.49 0.44 2.91
C GLN A 288 -16.89 -0.80 3.57
N GLU A 289 -15.82 -0.61 4.35
CA GLU A 289 -15.15 -1.65 5.13
C GLU A 289 -15.92 -2.05 6.39
N LYS A 290 -17.10 -1.46 6.62
CA LYS A 290 -18.02 -1.73 7.74
C LYS A 290 -17.33 -1.61 9.11
N LYS A 291 -16.41 -0.64 9.24
CA LYS A 291 -15.71 -0.36 10.49
C LYS A 291 -16.56 0.58 11.35
N GLY A 292 -16.37 0.52 12.66
CA GLY A 292 -16.88 1.57 13.55
C GLY A 292 -16.24 2.91 13.17
N LEU A 293 -17.02 3.99 13.11
CA LEU A 293 -16.53 5.32 12.78
C LEU A 293 -16.79 6.27 13.94
N VAL A 294 -15.74 6.93 14.42
CA VAL A 294 -15.82 8.02 15.40
C VAL A 294 -15.24 9.26 14.74
N VAL A 295 -16.04 10.31 14.60
CA VAL A 295 -15.59 11.59 14.05
C VAL A 295 -15.21 12.52 15.19
N VAL A 296 -13.99 13.04 15.16
CA VAL A 296 -13.46 13.98 16.15
C VAL A 296 -13.16 15.30 15.45
N VAL A 297 -13.90 16.35 15.81
CA VAL A 297 -13.59 17.70 15.36
C VAL A 297 -12.54 18.28 16.31
N ASN A 298 -11.32 18.38 15.83
CA ASN A 298 -10.16 18.81 16.60
C ASN A 298 -9.83 20.30 16.35
N LYS A 299 -9.06 20.91 17.26
CA LYS A 299 -8.77 22.36 17.27
C LYS A 299 -9.99 23.26 17.44
N TRP A 300 -11.02 22.75 18.12
CA TRP A 300 -12.24 23.52 18.39
C TRP A 300 -11.99 24.77 19.23
N ASP A 301 -10.89 24.80 19.99
CA ASP A 301 -10.41 25.96 20.73
C ASP A 301 -10.04 27.16 19.86
N LEU A 302 -9.74 26.94 18.56
CA LEU A 302 -9.41 28.00 17.60
C LEU A 302 -10.63 28.63 16.94
N ILE A 303 -11.82 28.04 17.11
CA ILE A 303 -13.06 28.57 16.53
C ILE A 303 -13.58 29.69 17.44
N GLU A 304 -13.80 30.88 16.86
CA GLU A 304 -14.49 31.97 17.54
C GLU A 304 -15.90 31.52 17.93
N LYS A 305 -16.19 31.57 19.23
CA LYS A 305 -17.49 31.15 19.77
C LYS A 305 -18.47 32.32 19.71
N ASP A 306 -19.56 32.13 19.01
CA ASP A 306 -20.75 32.94 19.13
C ASP A 306 -21.70 32.35 20.20
N ALA A 307 -22.67 33.14 20.69
CA ALA A 307 -23.47 32.83 21.89
C ALA A 307 -24.29 31.52 21.86
N ASN A 308 -24.19 30.72 20.79
CA ASN A 308 -24.85 29.43 20.60
C ASN A 308 -23.86 28.26 20.38
N THR A 309 -22.54 28.45 20.52
CA THR A 309 -21.50 27.39 20.54
C THR A 309 -20.47 27.58 21.67
#